data_AF-U7QVT4-F1
#
_entry.id   AF-U7QVT4-F1
#
_cell.length_a   1.000
_cell.length_b   1.000
_cell.length_c   1.000
_cell.angle_alpha   90.00
_cell.angle_beta   90.00
_cell.angle_gamma   90.00
#
_symmetry.space_group_name_H-M   'P 1'
#
loop_
_entity.id
_entity.type
_entity.pdbx_description
1 polymer ?
#
loop_
_entity_poly.entity_id
_entity_poly.type
_entity_poly.pdbx_seq_one_letter_code
_entity_poly.pdbx_strand_id
1 'polypeptide(L)'
;MQCLSGFFDPLFNLFKLHLAGELSHASKPLLSNAKPDTHAVTRLMENEKLYAGKGTSGVVQVENKLVPDNLSSQIAEHNSQIGVLNRKQGTISGAHNQDSFLESVEMTGAKVNLTITDKGYPGLIEYKYQIPAINNKGQQIGFKAEQTKTTYVSEILSDSRVTNMSNKASQQAENYFKVNPEHRQYSVKVDGYWFQVTRDAKTGQINNAFITMPPRGSK
;
A
#
# COMPACT_ATOMS: atom_id res chain seq x y z
N MET A 1 -51.74 -37.59 -8.91
CA MET A 1 -50.81 -38.13 -7.90
C MET A 1 -49.66 -37.14 -7.80
N GLN A 2 -49.62 -36.09 -6.97
CA GLN A 2 -50.07 -35.80 -5.59
C GLN A 2 -49.56 -36.80 -4.54
N CYS A 3 -48.55 -36.35 -3.79
CA CYS A 3 -48.31 -36.34 -2.32
C CYS A 3 -47.03 -35.46 -2.16
N LEU A 4 -46.94 -34.25 -1.58
CA LEU A 4 -47.51 -33.54 -0.42
C LEU A 4 -47.15 -34.11 0.97
N SER A 5 -46.76 -33.16 1.84
CA SER A 5 -46.46 -33.19 3.28
C SER A 5 -45.01 -33.50 3.71
N GLY A 6 -44.36 -32.73 4.59
CA GLY A 6 -44.83 -31.55 5.33
C GLY A 6 -43.81 -31.02 6.36
N PHE A 7 -44.04 -29.75 6.77
CA PHE A 7 -43.82 -29.10 8.10
C PHE A 7 -42.39 -28.99 8.69
N PHE A 8 -41.79 -27.83 9.01
CA PHE A 8 -42.15 -26.62 9.80
C PHE A 8 -42.35 -26.89 11.31
N ASP A 9 -41.37 -26.54 12.16
CA ASP A 9 -41.44 -25.37 13.09
C ASP A 9 -40.12 -25.17 13.89
N PRO A 10 -39.67 -23.92 14.15
CA PRO A 10 -38.58 -23.56 15.05
C PRO A 10 -39.10 -23.03 16.40
N LEU A 11 -38.54 -23.43 17.54
CA LEU A 11 -38.71 -22.73 18.83
C LEU A 11 -37.68 -23.29 19.84
N PHE A 12 -36.82 -22.42 20.36
CA PHE A 12 -36.90 -21.91 21.73
C PHE A 12 -36.36 -22.90 22.76
N ASN A 13 -35.16 -22.63 23.30
CA ASN A 13 -34.91 -22.98 24.68
C ASN A 13 -34.42 -21.76 25.45
N LEU A 14 -35.40 -21.23 26.16
CA LEU A 14 -35.39 -20.19 27.17
C LEU A 14 -34.86 -20.83 28.47
N PHE A 15 -33.69 -20.40 28.97
CA PHE A 15 -33.34 -20.68 30.36
C PHE A 15 -33.54 -19.42 31.19
N LYS A 16 -34.52 -19.47 32.09
CA LYS A 16 -34.96 -18.39 32.98
C LYS A 16 -34.75 -18.82 34.44
N LEU A 17 -34.20 -17.89 35.23
CA LEU A 17 -34.38 -17.66 36.68
C LEU A 17 -33.84 -18.72 37.67
N HIS A 18 -33.40 -18.42 38.91
CA HIS A 18 -33.42 -17.25 39.81
C HIS A 18 -32.47 -17.58 40.99
N LEU A 19 -31.83 -16.59 41.65
CA LEU A 19 -32.04 -16.36 43.10
C LEU A 19 -31.39 -15.04 43.56
N ALA A 20 -32.19 -14.23 44.27
CA ALA A 20 -31.80 -12.99 44.91
C ALA A 20 -31.06 -13.25 46.24
N GLY A 21 -30.19 -12.33 46.65
CA GLY A 21 -29.49 -12.37 47.93
C GLY A 21 -28.80 -11.05 48.27
N GLU A 22 -29.54 -10.18 48.94
CA GLU A 22 -29.10 -9.24 49.99
C GLU A 22 -28.25 -7.99 49.66
N LEU A 23 -28.91 -6.84 49.90
CA LEU A 23 -28.32 -5.57 50.28
C LEU A 23 -27.75 -5.65 51.71
N SER A 24 -26.53 -5.16 51.94
CA SER A 24 -26.23 -4.22 53.04
C SER A 24 -24.73 -3.88 53.13
N HIS A 25 -24.43 -2.59 53.15
CA HIS A 25 -23.55 -1.90 54.12
C HIS A 25 -22.82 -0.67 53.53
N ALA A 26 -23.45 0.48 53.79
CA ALA A 26 -22.91 1.78 54.20
C ALA A 26 -21.45 2.17 53.89
N SER A 27 -21.31 3.35 53.27
CA SER A 27 -20.41 4.41 53.77
C SER A 27 -21.00 5.79 53.52
N LYS A 28 -21.05 6.60 54.60
CA LYS A 28 -21.64 7.95 54.72
C LYS A 28 -20.93 9.01 53.86
N PRO A 29 -21.57 10.17 53.60
CA PRO A 29 -21.00 11.27 52.82
C PRO A 29 -20.20 12.24 53.71
N LEU A 30 -19.11 12.81 53.17
CA LEU A 30 -18.44 13.97 53.75
C LEU A 30 -18.84 15.23 52.97
N LEU A 31 -19.63 16.08 53.64
CA LEU A 31 -19.62 17.56 53.68
C LEU A 31 -19.29 18.30 52.37
N SER A 32 -20.28 18.93 51.71
CA SER A 32 -20.88 20.25 51.96
C SER A 32 -20.03 21.47 51.53
N ASN A 33 -20.55 22.20 50.55
CA ASN A 33 -20.44 23.67 50.38
C ASN A 33 -19.09 24.27 49.97
N ALA A 34 -18.59 23.94 48.78
CA ALA A 34 -17.62 24.79 48.07
C ALA A 34 -18.20 25.22 46.71
N LYS A 35 -18.37 26.54 46.54
CA LYS A 35 -18.74 27.18 45.27
C LYS A 35 -17.59 26.95 44.28
N PRO A 36 -17.80 26.38 43.08
CA PRO A 36 -16.69 26.16 42.17
C PRO A 36 -16.20 27.51 41.63
N ASP A 37 -14.93 27.80 41.89
CA ASP A 37 -14.20 28.89 41.24
C ASP A 37 -14.02 28.51 39.76
N THR A 38 -14.61 29.32 38.88
CA THR A 38 -14.64 29.11 37.43
C THR A 38 -13.23 28.97 36.81
N HIS A 39 -12.17 29.42 37.49
CA HIS A 39 -10.80 29.26 37.01
C HIS A 39 -10.15 27.89 37.31
N ALA A 40 -10.73 27.08 38.19
CA ALA A 40 -10.25 25.71 38.45
C ALA A 40 -10.78 24.70 37.42
N VAL A 41 -11.96 24.95 36.84
CA VAL A 41 -12.60 24.06 35.85
C VAL A 41 -11.81 24.02 34.55
N THR A 42 -11.23 25.15 34.12
CA THR A 42 -10.41 25.21 32.88
C THR A 42 -9.13 24.39 33.00
N ARG A 43 -8.53 24.29 34.19
CA ARG A 43 -7.29 23.51 34.40
C ARG A 43 -7.53 22.00 34.48
N LEU A 44 -8.74 21.58 34.87
CA LEU A 44 -9.11 20.15 34.86
C LEU A 44 -9.31 19.62 33.43
N MET A 45 -9.81 20.46 32.51
CA MET A 45 -9.94 20.09 31.09
C MET A 45 -8.60 20.02 30.34
N GLU A 46 -7.56 20.71 30.83
CA GLU A 46 -6.22 20.68 30.21
C GLU A 46 -5.37 19.51 30.72
N ASN A 47 -5.62 19.00 31.93
CA ASN A 47 -4.88 17.87 32.49
C ASN A 47 -5.51 16.49 32.23
N GLU A 48 -6.79 16.38 31.82
CA GLU A 48 -7.38 15.10 31.37
C GLU A 48 -6.94 14.67 29.95
N LYS A 49 -6.16 15.49 29.23
CA LYS A 49 -5.52 15.08 27.97
C LYS A 49 -4.24 14.27 28.17
N LEU A 50 -3.79 14.08 29.41
CA LEU A 50 -2.66 13.22 29.76
C LEU A 50 -3.10 12.25 30.87
N TYR A 51 -3.17 10.96 30.54
CA TYR A 51 -3.45 9.80 31.43
C TYR A 51 -4.93 9.45 31.72
N ALA A 52 -5.62 8.92 30.71
CA ALA A 52 -6.66 7.90 30.91
C ALA A 52 -6.27 6.62 30.16
N GLY A 53 -5.56 5.72 30.85
CA GLY A 53 -5.30 4.35 30.40
C GLY A 53 -6.10 3.35 31.22
N LYS A 54 -6.43 2.22 30.58
CA LYS A 54 -7.08 0.98 31.08
C LYS A 54 -8.60 0.91 31.04
N GLY A 55 -9.12 0.69 29.83
CA GLY A 55 -10.23 -0.21 29.57
C GLY A 55 -9.76 -1.30 28.61
N THR A 56 -9.85 -2.58 29.03
CA THR A 56 -9.73 -3.82 28.24
C THR A 56 -8.86 -3.77 26.99
N SER A 57 -7.68 -4.40 27.03
CA SER A 57 -6.90 -4.78 25.83
C SER A 57 -7.71 -5.74 24.94
N GLY A 58 -8.71 -5.22 24.24
CA GLY A 58 -8.99 -5.68 22.90
C GLY A 58 -7.76 -5.30 22.09
N VAL A 59 -6.98 -6.29 21.70
CA VAL A 59 -6.08 -6.13 20.57
C VAL A 59 -6.98 -5.63 19.45
N VAL A 60 -6.94 -4.33 19.14
CA VAL A 60 -7.32 -3.90 17.80
C VAL A 60 -6.29 -4.60 16.95
N GLN A 61 -6.65 -5.79 16.46
CA GLN A 61 -5.97 -6.36 15.33
C GLN A 61 -6.25 -5.33 14.25
N VAL A 62 -5.32 -4.39 14.07
CA VAL A 62 -5.13 -3.78 12.77
C VAL A 62 -4.85 -5.00 11.92
N GLU A 63 -5.87 -5.51 11.23
CA GLU A 63 -5.66 -6.54 10.24
C GLU A 63 -4.51 -6.00 9.41
N ASN A 64 -3.35 -6.67 9.45
CA ASN A 64 -2.19 -6.20 8.74
C ASN A 64 -2.45 -6.53 7.26
N LYS A 65 -3.32 -5.70 6.66
CA LYS A 65 -3.87 -5.90 5.34
C LYS A 65 -2.69 -5.81 4.39
N LEU A 66 -2.42 -6.90 3.70
CA LEU A 66 -1.29 -6.96 2.78
C LEU A 66 -1.45 -5.95 1.63
N VAL A 67 -2.67 -5.56 1.28
CA VAL A 67 -2.95 -4.50 0.30
C VAL A 67 -3.52 -3.28 1.05
N PRO A 68 -2.72 -2.23 1.30
CA PRO A 68 -3.20 -1.01 1.93
C PRO A 68 -4.32 -0.32 1.12
N ASP A 69 -5.24 0.39 1.79
CA ASP A 69 -6.37 1.06 1.12
C ASP A 69 -5.92 2.21 0.20
N ASN A 70 -4.81 2.87 0.54
CA ASN A 70 -4.22 3.96 -0.24
C ASN A 70 -3.24 3.49 -1.32
N LEU A 71 -3.08 2.18 -1.53
CA LEU A 71 -2.11 1.64 -2.49
C LEU A 71 -2.38 2.14 -3.92
N SER A 72 -3.65 2.21 -4.32
CA SER A 72 -4.02 2.63 -5.69
C SER A 72 -3.59 4.07 -6.00
N SER A 73 -3.80 5.00 -5.07
CA SER A 73 -3.37 6.39 -5.26
C SER A 73 -1.86 6.53 -5.27
N GLN A 74 -1.16 5.78 -4.40
CA GLN A 74 0.31 5.78 -4.37
C GLN A 74 0.90 5.22 -5.67
N ILE A 75 0.31 4.14 -6.21
CA ILE A 75 0.72 3.57 -7.50
C ILE A 75 0.48 4.56 -8.63
N ALA A 76 -0.70 5.22 -8.65
CA ALA A 76 -1.03 6.21 -9.68
C ALA A 76 0.02 7.33 -9.71
N GLU A 77 0.33 7.91 -8.55
CA GLU A 77 1.36 8.94 -8.39
C GLU A 77 2.74 8.41 -8.83
N HIS A 78 3.17 7.27 -8.30
CA HIS A 78 4.48 6.69 -8.60
C HIS A 78 4.66 6.35 -10.10
N ASN A 79 3.57 6.07 -10.80
CA ASN A 79 3.60 5.79 -12.23
C ASN A 79 3.83 7.05 -13.07
N SER A 80 3.16 8.17 -12.78
CA SER A 80 3.17 9.37 -13.64
C SER A 80 4.01 10.53 -13.11
N GLN A 81 4.47 10.50 -11.85
CA GLN A 81 5.37 11.51 -11.32
C GLN A 81 6.70 11.57 -12.10
N ILE A 82 7.35 12.74 -12.05
CA ILE A 82 8.76 12.85 -12.42
C ILE A 82 9.58 11.88 -11.56
N GLY A 83 10.48 11.19 -12.24
CA GLY A 83 11.30 10.15 -11.67
C GLY A 83 12.33 10.72 -10.70
N VAL A 84 12.52 10.01 -9.59
CA VAL A 84 13.45 10.43 -8.54
C VAL A 84 14.81 9.80 -8.79
N LEU A 85 15.83 10.64 -9.01
CA LEU A 85 17.20 10.21 -9.22
C LEU A 85 17.79 9.61 -7.93
N ASN A 86 18.06 8.31 -7.94
CA ASN A 86 18.92 7.69 -6.94
C ASN A 86 20.37 7.79 -7.38
N ARG A 87 21.06 8.85 -6.94
CA ARG A 87 22.47 9.07 -7.26
C ARG A 87 23.36 7.92 -6.81
N LYS A 88 23.07 7.23 -5.71
CA LYS A 88 23.92 6.12 -5.24
C LYS A 88 23.82 4.91 -6.16
N GLN A 89 22.60 4.49 -6.48
CA GLN A 89 22.33 3.30 -7.30
C GLN A 89 22.45 3.57 -8.80
N GLY A 90 22.37 4.83 -9.23
CA GLY A 90 22.39 5.19 -10.64
C GLY A 90 21.09 4.84 -11.35
N THR A 91 19.95 4.97 -10.66
CA THR A 91 18.62 4.64 -11.16
C THR A 91 17.67 5.83 -11.07
N ILE A 92 16.57 5.76 -11.84
CA ILE A 92 15.42 6.65 -11.74
C ILE A 92 14.25 5.83 -11.19
N SER A 93 13.79 6.16 -9.97
CA SER A 93 12.62 5.56 -9.33
C SER A 93 11.33 6.22 -9.82
N GLY A 94 10.19 5.52 -9.80
CA GLY A 94 8.94 6.06 -10.35
C GLY A 94 8.97 6.19 -11.87
N ALA A 95 8.14 7.07 -12.43
CA ALA A 95 8.10 7.39 -13.85
C ALA A 95 7.98 6.13 -14.74
N HIS A 96 6.88 5.42 -14.60
CA HIS A 96 6.52 4.32 -15.50
C HIS A 96 5.67 4.81 -16.69
N ASN A 97 5.10 6.02 -16.62
CA ASN A 97 4.62 6.74 -17.81
C ASN A 97 5.83 7.16 -18.65
N GLN A 98 5.74 7.02 -19.98
CA GLN A 98 6.83 7.32 -20.91
C GLN A 98 7.29 8.77 -20.82
N ASP A 99 6.37 9.74 -20.83
CA ASP A 99 6.70 11.16 -20.89
C ASP A 99 7.43 11.57 -19.62
N SER A 100 6.90 11.14 -18.46
CA SER A 100 7.54 11.37 -17.16
C SER A 100 8.94 10.79 -17.11
N PHE A 101 9.17 9.61 -17.70
CA PHE A 101 10.51 9.01 -17.74
C PHE A 101 11.46 9.76 -18.65
N LEU A 102 11.04 10.15 -19.85
CA LEU A 102 11.87 10.88 -20.81
C LEU A 102 12.21 12.28 -20.29
N GLU A 103 11.26 12.96 -19.64
CA GLU A 103 11.52 14.22 -18.94
C GLU A 103 12.54 14.01 -17.81
N SER A 104 12.42 12.93 -17.04
CA SER A 104 13.42 12.58 -16.01
C SER A 104 14.80 12.32 -16.60
N VAL A 105 14.87 11.69 -17.77
CA VAL A 105 16.12 11.45 -18.51
C VAL A 105 16.77 12.79 -18.88
N GLU A 106 15.99 13.72 -19.42
CA GLU A 106 16.46 15.07 -19.76
C GLU A 106 16.94 15.84 -18.53
N MET A 107 16.12 15.92 -17.47
CA MET A 107 16.45 16.62 -16.23
C MET A 107 17.71 16.10 -15.54
N THR A 108 17.99 14.80 -15.68
CA THR A 108 19.15 14.16 -15.04
C THR A 108 20.39 14.10 -15.94
N GLY A 109 20.27 14.46 -17.21
CA GLY A 109 21.31 14.24 -18.22
C GLY A 109 21.58 12.77 -18.48
N ALA A 110 20.61 11.89 -18.19
CA ALA A 110 20.75 10.47 -18.45
C ALA A 110 20.88 10.19 -19.95
N LYS A 111 21.61 9.12 -20.26
CA LYS A 111 21.78 8.66 -21.64
C LYS A 111 20.97 7.40 -21.85
N VAL A 112 20.09 7.42 -22.84
CA VAL A 112 19.39 6.22 -23.34
C VAL A 112 20.29 5.55 -24.37
N ASN A 113 20.66 4.29 -24.13
CA ASN A 113 21.52 3.49 -25.01
C ASN A 113 20.71 2.65 -26.00
N LEU A 114 19.57 2.12 -25.56
CA LEU A 114 18.74 1.23 -26.35
C LEU A 114 17.27 1.40 -25.98
N THR A 115 16.42 1.39 -27.00
CA THR A 115 14.96 1.42 -26.87
C THR A 115 14.40 0.16 -27.51
N ILE A 116 13.56 -0.57 -26.78
CA ILE A 116 13.05 -1.87 -27.19
C ILE A 116 11.53 -1.88 -27.10
N THR A 117 10.87 -2.26 -28.18
CA THR A 117 9.44 -2.47 -28.26
C THR A 117 9.14 -3.93 -28.59
N ASP A 118 7.94 -4.39 -28.24
CA ASP A 118 7.48 -5.74 -28.56
C ASP A 118 6.04 -5.66 -29.07
N LYS A 119 5.79 -6.21 -30.27
CA LYS A 119 4.44 -6.23 -30.87
C LYS A 119 3.44 -7.03 -30.04
N GLY A 120 3.91 -7.98 -29.22
CA GLY A 120 3.08 -8.71 -28.26
C GLY A 120 2.65 -7.90 -27.04
N TYR A 121 3.28 -6.74 -26.80
CA TYR A 121 3.00 -5.85 -25.67
C TYR A 121 2.86 -4.40 -26.16
N PRO A 122 1.79 -4.09 -26.93
CA PRO A 122 1.59 -2.77 -27.50
C PRO A 122 1.50 -1.70 -26.40
N GLY A 123 2.11 -0.55 -26.65
CA GLY A 123 2.17 0.54 -25.68
C GLY A 123 3.24 0.37 -24.59
N LEU A 124 4.02 -0.71 -24.58
CA LEU A 124 5.20 -0.82 -23.70
C LEU A 124 6.50 -0.50 -24.44
N ILE A 125 7.39 0.20 -23.75
CA ILE A 125 8.74 0.49 -24.20
C ILE A 125 9.70 0.15 -23.07
N GLU A 126 10.77 -0.57 -23.39
CA GLU A 126 11.87 -0.81 -22.46
C GLU A 126 13.10 -0.04 -22.88
N TYR A 127 13.65 0.73 -21.95
CA TYR A 127 14.86 1.52 -22.13
C TYR A 127 16.03 0.87 -21.38
N LYS A 128 17.17 0.79 -22.06
CA LYS A 128 18.48 0.66 -21.42
C LYS A 128 19.08 2.05 -21.30
N TYR A 129 19.39 2.48 -20.08
CA TYR A 129 19.86 3.84 -19.82
C TYR A 129 20.97 3.88 -18.77
N GLN A 130 21.71 4.98 -18.74
CA GLN A 130 22.77 5.22 -17.77
C GLN A 130 22.66 6.63 -17.18
N ILE A 131 22.92 6.74 -15.87
CA ILE A 131 23.01 8.00 -15.16
C ILE A 131 24.45 8.55 -15.23
N PRO A 132 24.66 9.87 -15.44
CA PRO A 132 25.99 10.48 -15.36
C PRO A 132 26.66 10.22 -14.01
N ALA A 133 27.93 9.84 -14.05
CA ALA A 133 28.78 9.85 -12.87
C ALA A 133 29.29 11.28 -12.66
N ILE A 134 28.92 11.89 -11.53
CA ILE A 134 29.29 13.27 -11.19
C ILE A 134 30.32 13.24 -10.07
N ASN A 135 31.43 13.98 -10.23
CA ASN A 135 32.45 14.13 -9.20
C ASN A 135 32.05 15.19 -8.14
N ASN A 136 32.87 15.37 -7.10
CA ASN A 136 32.60 16.34 -6.03
C ASN A 136 32.56 17.81 -6.49
N LYS A 137 33.03 18.10 -7.71
CA LYS A 137 33.01 19.44 -8.32
C LYS A 137 31.79 19.65 -9.24
N GLY A 138 30.86 18.69 -9.28
CA GLY A 138 29.69 18.76 -10.16
C GLY A 138 29.98 18.40 -11.62
N GLN A 139 31.19 17.93 -11.95
CA GLN A 139 31.57 17.61 -13.32
C GLN A 139 31.25 16.14 -13.64
N GLN A 140 30.72 15.90 -14.84
CA GLN A 140 30.54 14.56 -15.35
C GLN A 140 31.91 13.92 -15.66
N ILE A 141 32.15 12.74 -15.09
CA ILE A 141 33.38 11.95 -15.26
C ILE A 141 33.15 10.62 -15.99
N GLY A 142 31.92 10.39 -16.47
CA GLY A 142 31.52 9.18 -17.15
C GLY A 142 30.05 8.85 -16.91
N PHE A 143 29.72 7.55 -16.98
CA PHE A 143 28.38 7.03 -16.75
C PHE A 143 28.43 5.87 -15.73
N LYS A 144 27.35 5.70 -14.98
CA LYS A 144 27.14 4.57 -14.08
C LYS A 144 26.74 3.31 -14.85
N ALA A 145 26.63 2.20 -14.13
CA ALA A 145 26.16 0.93 -14.70
C ALA A 145 24.80 1.09 -15.39
N GLU A 146 24.64 0.41 -16.51
CA GLU A 146 23.40 0.42 -17.28
C GLU A 146 22.23 -0.14 -16.48
N GLN A 147 21.09 0.53 -16.58
CA GLN A 147 19.83 0.20 -15.94
C GLN A 147 18.76 -0.08 -16.98
N THR A 148 17.69 -0.75 -16.56
CA THR A 148 16.54 -1.05 -17.39
C THR A 148 15.29 -0.39 -16.80
N LYS A 149 14.45 0.21 -17.65
CA LYS A 149 13.16 0.78 -17.27
C LYS A 149 12.13 0.38 -18.32
N THR A 150 11.04 -0.26 -17.88
CA THR A 150 9.83 -0.36 -18.70
C THR A 150 8.92 0.82 -18.42
N THR A 151 8.44 1.45 -19.48
CA THR A 151 7.40 2.47 -19.45
C THR A 151 6.20 2.06 -20.29
N TYR A 152 5.09 2.76 -20.10
CA TYR A 152 3.90 2.69 -20.95
C TYR A 152 3.66 4.03 -21.67
N VAL A 153 3.10 3.94 -22.87
CA VAL A 153 2.69 5.07 -23.71
C VAL A 153 1.22 5.40 -23.40
N SER A 154 0.93 6.60 -22.89
CA SER A 154 -0.37 6.94 -22.32
C SER A 154 -1.52 6.94 -23.34
N GLU A 155 -1.21 7.20 -24.61
CA GLU A 155 -2.13 7.19 -25.74
C GLU A 155 -2.63 5.77 -26.08
N ILE A 156 -1.86 4.75 -25.71
CA ILE A 156 -2.19 3.32 -25.95
C ILE A 156 -2.69 2.67 -24.65
N LEU A 157 -2.04 3.00 -23.54
CA LEU A 157 -2.34 2.51 -22.20
C LEU A 157 -2.49 3.71 -21.26
N SER A 158 -3.72 4.19 -21.07
CA SER A 158 -3.98 5.34 -20.18
C SER A 158 -3.51 5.09 -18.74
N ASP A 159 -3.13 6.15 -18.04
CA ASP A 159 -2.73 6.12 -16.62
C ASP A 159 -3.75 5.40 -15.74
N SER A 160 -5.05 5.66 -15.96
CA SER A 160 -6.13 5.00 -15.21
C SER A 160 -6.19 3.50 -15.48
N ARG A 161 -5.97 3.07 -16.73
CA ARG A 161 -5.94 1.65 -17.10
C ARG A 161 -4.76 0.96 -16.45
N VAL A 162 -3.57 1.55 -16.50
CA VAL A 162 -2.37 0.98 -15.87
C VAL A 162 -2.52 0.91 -14.36
N THR A 163 -3.04 1.96 -13.72
CA THR A 163 -3.32 1.98 -12.27
C THR A 163 -4.30 0.89 -11.86
N ASN A 164 -5.39 0.71 -12.62
CA ASN A 164 -6.36 -0.35 -12.37
C ASN A 164 -5.74 -1.75 -12.50
N MET A 165 -4.91 -1.98 -13.52
CA MET A 165 -4.20 -3.24 -13.70
C MET A 165 -3.17 -3.49 -12.60
N SER A 166 -2.42 -2.46 -12.17
CA SER A 166 -1.50 -2.53 -11.03
C SER A 166 -2.20 -2.89 -9.72
N ASN A 167 -3.37 -2.30 -9.46
CA ASN A 167 -4.17 -2.64 -8.28
C ASN A 167 -4.67 -4.09 -8.32
N LYS A 168 -5.19 -4.55 -9.47
CA LYS A 168 -5.54 -5.97 -9.68
C LYS A 168 -4.33 -6.90 -9.46
N ALA A 169 -3.16 -6.53 -9.97
CA ALA A 169 -1.94 -7.30 -9.80
C ALA A 169 -1.56 -7.43 -8.31
N SER A 170 -1.70 -6.34 -7.55
CA SER A 170 -1.47 -6.32 -6.11
C SER A 170 -2.40 -7.27 -5.37
N GLN A 171 -3.70 -7.25 -5.67
CA GLN A 171 -4.69 -8.16 -5.09
C GLN A 171 -4.38 -9.63 -5.41
N GLN A 172 -4.01 -9.93 -6.66
CA GLN A 172 -3.64 -11.29 -7.08
C GLN A 172 -2.35 -11.79 -6.40
N ALA A 173 -1.43 -10.90 -6.04
CA ALA A 173 -0.18 -11.24 -5.36
C ALA A 173 -0.35 -11.54 -3.86
N GLU A 174 -1.50 -11.21 -3.25
CA GLU A 174 -1.72 -11.39 -1.81
C GLU A 174 -1.45 -12.82 -1.34
N ASN A 175 -2.08 -13.81 -1.98
CA ASN A 175 -1.93 -15.20 -1.55
C ASN A 175 -0.49 -15.67 -1.65
N TYR A 176 0.21 -15.27 -2.72
CA TYR A 176 1.64 -15.58 -2.88
C TYR A 176 2.48 -15.03 -1.74
N PHE A 177 2.27 -13.78 -1.32
CA PHE A 177 3.03 -13.21 -0.21
C PHE A 177 2.62 -13.74 1.17
N LYS A 178 1.36 -14.19 1.34
CA LYS A 178 0.91 -14.91 2.55
C LYS A 178 1.67 -16.22 2.72
N VAL A 179 1.80 -17.00 1.65
CA VAL A 179 2.48 -18.30 1.70
C VAL A 179 4.01 -18.20 1.57
N ASN A 180 4.55 -17.09 1.07
CA ASN A 180 5.99 -16.84 0.93
C ASN A 180 6.42 -15.57 1.71
N PRO A 181 6.42 -15.60 3.06
CA PRO A 181 6.68 -14.43 3.90
C PRO A 181 8.13 -13.93 3.88
N GLU A 182 9.05 -14.59 3.18
CA GLU A 182 10.42 -14.10 2.94
C GLU A 182 10.59 -13.43 1.56
N HIS A 183 9.66 -13.68 0.63
CA HIS A 183 9.75 -13.14 -0.73
C HIS A 183 9.27 -11.69 -0.76
N ARG A 184 10.00 -10.79 -1.42
CA ARG A 184 9.63 -9.37 -1.49
C ARG A 184 9.08 -8.92 -2.84
N GLN A 185 9.09 -9.83 -3.81
CA GLN A 185 8.78 -9.57 -5.19
C GLN A 185 8.01 -10.75 -5.78
N TYR A 186 7.01 -10.45 -6.60
CA TYR A 186 6.25 -11.44 -7.36
C TYR A 186 5.76 -10.84 -8.67
N SER A 187 5.85 -11.60 -9.76
CA SER A 187 5.38 -11.16 -11.06
C SER A 187 3.98 -11.71 -11.32
N VAL A 188 3.07 -10.84 -11.73
CA VAL A 188 1.67 -11.18 -12.02
C VAL A 188 1.32 -10.73 -13.43
N LYS A 189 0.52 -11.53 -14.14
CA LYS A 189 0.00 -11.17 -15.47
C LYS A 189 -1.44 -10.70 -15.36
N VAL A 190 -1.72 -9.46 -15.78
CA VAL A 190 -3.06 -8.86 -15.77
C VAL A 190 -3.36 -8.31 -17.15
N ASP A 191 -4.51 -8.71 -17.72
CA ASP A 191 -5.03 -8.22 -19.01
C ASP A 191 -3.97 -8.29 -20.15
N GLY A 192 -3.12 -9.32 -20.12
CA GLY A 192 -2.05 -9.56 -21.10
C GLY A 192 -0.68 -8.98 -20.76
N TYR A 193 -0.58 -8.08 -19.78
CA TYR A 193 0.65 -7.39 -19.39
C TYR A 193 1.24 -7.93 -18.10
N TRP A 194 2.57 -7.83 -17.95
CA TRP A 194 3.27 -8.23 -16.74
C TRP A 194 3.42 -7.07 -15.77
N PHE A 195 3.27 -7.38 -14.49
CA PHE A 195 3.47 -6.46 -13.38
C PHE A 195 4.43 -7.07 -12.38
N GLN A 196 5.39 -6.27 -11.92
CA GLN A 196 6.20 -6.61 -10.77
C GLN A 196 5.55 -5.99 -9.53
N VAL A 197 5.07 -6.85 -8.63
CA VAL A 197 4.53 -6.45 -7.33
C VAL A 197 5.65 -6.53 -6.30
N THR A 198 5.74 -5.52 -5.44
CA THR A 198 6.71 -5.46 -4.34
C THR A 198 5.99 -5.31 -3.00
N ARG A 199 6.63 -5.79 -1.94
CA ARG A 199 6.19 -5.53 -0.57
C ARG A 199 7.32 -5.06 0.33
N ASP A 200 6.94 -4.35 1.37
CA ASP A 200 7.84 -3.87 2.41
C ASP A 200 8.35 -5.02 3.29
N ALA A 201 9.64 -5.00 3.59
CA ALA A 201 10.28 -6.06 4.36
C ALA A 201 9.93 -6.04 5.86
N LYS A 202 9.52 -4.88 6.39
CA LYS A 202 9.22 -4.70 7.81
C LYS A 202 7.74 -4.93 8.09
N THR A 203 6.87 -4.33 7.28
CA THR A 203 5.41 -4.41 7.49
C THR A 203 4.79 -5.60 6.78
N GLY A 204 5.46 -6.15 5.75
CA GLY A 204 4.90 -7.18 4.87
C GLY A 204 3.85 -6.65 3.88
N GLN A 205 3.48 -5.37 3.95
CA GLN A 205 2.47 -4.77 3.08
C GLN A 205 3.01 -4.58 1.68
N ILE A 206 2.19 -4.89 0.68
CA ILE A 206 2.42 -4.51 -0.71
C ILE A 206 2.52 -2.99 -0.75
N ASN A 207 3.62 -2.51 -1.33
CA ASN A 207 3.95 -1.09 -1.39
C ASN A 207 4.04 -0.58 -2.84
N ASN A 208 4.03 -1.47 -3.83
CA ASN A 208 3.99 -1.07 -5.23
C ASN A 208 3.56 -2.22 -6.15
N ALA A 209 3.04 -1.86 -7.32
CA ALA A 209 2.88 -2.74 -8.46
C ALA A 209 3.05 -1.92 -9.75
N PHE A 210 4.05 -2.24 -10.54
CA PHE A 210 4.38 -1.49 -11.75
C PHE A 210 4.52 -2.40 -12.96
N ILE A 211 4.15 -1.86 -14.12
CA ILE A 211 4.16 -2.59 -15.38
C ILE A 211 5.60 -2.87 -15.84
N THR A 212 5.83 -4.06 -16.36
CA THR A 212 7.13 -4.52 -16.84
C THR A 212 7.01 -5.26 -18.15
N MET A 213 8.07 -5.22 -18.96
CA MET A 213 8.25 -6.17 -20.05
C MET A 213 8.47 -7.58 -19.43
N PRO A 214 8.04 -8.69 -20.06
CA PRO A 214 8.41 -10.02 -19.57
C PRO A 214 9.93 -10.20 -19.51
N PRO A 215 10.45 -11.03 -18.60
CA PRO A 215 11.84 -11.45 -18.63
C PRO A 215 12.15 -12.06 -20.01
N ARG A 216 13.06 -11.44 -20.76
CA ARG A 216 13.57 -12.04 -21.99
C ARG A 216 14.58 -13.09 -21.56
N GLY A 217 14.22 -14.37 -21.69
CA GLY A 217 15.18 -15.45 -21.50
C GLY A 217 16.40 -15.19 -22.38
N SER A 218 17.60 -15.30 -21.81
CA SER A 218 18.79 -15.61 -22.60
C SER A 218 18.45 -16.86 -23.41
N LYS A 219 18.35 -16.71 -24.72
CA LYS A 219 18.35 -17.86 -25.63
C LYS A 219 19.62 -18.67 -25.39
#